data_AF-A0A6N8WJB2-F1
#
_entry.id   AF-A0A6N8WJB2-F1
#
_cell.length_a   1.000
_cell.length_b   1.000
_cell.length_c   1.000
_cell.angle_alpha   90.00
_cell.angle_beta   90.00
_cell.angle_gamma   90.00
#
_symmetry.space_group_name_H-M   'P 1'
#
loop_
_entity.id
_entity.type
_entity.pdbx_description
1 polymer ?
#
loop_
_entity_poly.entity_id
_entity_poly.type
_entity_poly.pdbx_seq_one_letter_code
_entity_poly.pdbx_strand_id
1 'polypeptide(L)'
;MLLPLTLISGAAAGLIWGGIPGLLKARLGVNEILTTVMMNQIALRLMNFLLRGPMLDPEHVAAGTSIPQSATLPESIWLTRLVPRTLFHSGAILAVLLALAVYFLLWRTTIGYRIRAVGLNPHASRYAGIPVAKYVTLSLALSGMLCGLAGAVEVLGVHHRMLEGLSGGYGFSGIVAALFGKLHPLGAIPASALFGALLVGADKMQRAVQVPSALAIALQGLVVLFVVSSDLYVRRRTRRRVGDDGSGEPDDGPPAAEGEKREAIAEV
;
A
#
# COMPACT_ATOMS: atom_id res chain seq x y z
N MET A 1 28.25 8.22 -9.90
CA MET A 1 28.10 7.36 -8.71
C MET A 1 27.01 7.82 -7.74
N LEU A 2 26.40 9.00 -7.92
CA LEU A 2 25.39 9.53 -6.99
C LEU A 2 24.03 8.83 -7.08
N LEU A 3 23.63 8.38 -8.27
CA LEU A 3 22.36 7.67 -8.52
C LEU A 3 22.10 6.43 -7.64
N PRO A 4 23.00 5.43 -7.58
CA PRO A 4 22.78 4.28 -6.71
C PRO A 4 22.81 4.67 -5.22
N LEU A 5 23.63 5.65 -4.85
CA LEU A 5 23.72 6.12 -3.47
C LEU A 5 22.41 6.77 -3.02
N THR A 6 21.77 7.58 -3.88
CA THR A 6 20.46 8.20 -3.61
C THR A 6 19.34 7.18 -3.51
N LEU A 7 19.38 6.11 -4.31
CA LEU A 7 18.40 5.02 -4.20
C LEU A 7 18.59 4.23 -2.90
N ILE A 8 19.84 3.93 -2.53
CA ILE A 8 20.17 3.23 -1.29
C ILE A 8 19.81 4.07 -0.07
N SER A 9 20.07 5.38 -0.08
CA SER A 9 19.72 6.27 1.03
C SER A 9 18.20 6.40 1.16
N GLY A 10 17.46 6.51 0.05
CA GLY A 10 15.99 6.48 0.05
C GLY A 10 15.43 5.16 0.59
N ALA A 11 16.00 4.03 0.17
CA ALA A 11 15.64 2.71 0.68
C ALA A 11 15.91 2.59 2.19
N ALA A 12 17.07 3.04 2.66
CA ALA A 12 17.47 2.97 4.05
C ALA A 12 16.60 3.88 4.94
N ALA A 13 16.33 5.12 4.50
CA ALA A 13 15.43 6.03 5.19
C ALA A 13 14.01 5.45 5.29
N GLY A 14 13.50 4.89 4.18
CA GLY A 14 12.20 4.21 4.18
C GLY A 14 12.16 2.98 5.08
N LEU A 15 13.23 2.19 5.11
CA LEU A 15 13.36 1.01 5.98
C LEU A 15 13.32 1.39 7.45
N ILE A 16 14.07 2.44 7.84
CA ILE A 16 14.09 2.94 9.21
C ILE A 16 12.70 3.49 9.56
N TRP A 17 12.12 4.32 8.69
CA TRP A 17 10.83 4.96 8.95
C TRP A 17 9.69 3.94 9.07
N GLY A 18 9.62 2.95 8.18
CA GLY A 18 8.66 1.86 8.25
C GLY A 18 8.92 0.88 9.40
N GLY A 19 10.18 0.74 9.82
CA GLY A 19 10.57 -0.08 10.95
C GLY A 19 10.06 0.43 12.30
N ILE A 20 9.91 1.75 12.46
CA ILE A 20 9.45 2.39 13.71
C ILE A 20 8.05 1.88 14.14
N PRO A 21 6.97 2.01 13.34
CA PRO A 21 5.66 1.50 13.74
C PRO A 21 5.68 -0.02 13.93
N GLY A 22 6.48 -0.75 13.15
CA GLY A 22 6.66 -2.18 13.31
C GLY A 22 7.33 -2.58 14.63
N LEU A 23 8.27 -1.78 15.12
CA LEU A 23 8.94 -1.99 16.39
C LEU A 23 8.02 -1.62 17.56
N LEU A 24 7.29 -0.51 17.45
CA LEU A 24 6.31 -0.08 18.43
C LEU A 24 5.21 -1.14 18.63
N LYS A 25 4.67 -1.69 17.53
CA LYS A 25 3.71 -2.79 17.61
C LYS A 25 4.33 -4.03 18.26
N ALA A 26 5.53 -4.41 17.83
CA ALA A 26 6.18 -5.65 18.27
C ALA A 26 6.61 -5.63 19.75
N ARG A 27 7.04 -4.47 20.27
CA ARG A 27 7.52 -4.35 21.66
C ARG A 27 6.46 -3.83 22.63
N LEU A 28 5.64 -2.87 22.19
CA LEU A 28 4.72 -2.15 23.07
C LEU A 28 3.25 -2.57 22.85
N GLY A 29 2.96 -3.44 21.88
CA GLY A 29 1.60 -3.92 21.62
C GLY A 29 0.65 -2.84 21.11
N VAL A 30 1.16 -1.70 20.66
CA VAL A 30 0.35 -0.56 20.21
C VAL A 30 -0.36 -0.92 18.91
N ASN A 31 -1.59 -0.40 18.73
CA ASN A 31 -2.36 -0.57 17.51
C ASN A 31 -1.59 -0.02 16.29
N GLU A 32 -1.27 -0.91 15.35
CA GLU A 32 -0.48 -0.58 14.16
C GLU A 32 -1.16 0.44 13.25
N ILE A 33 -2.49 0.40 13.18
CA ILE A 33 -3.28 1.31 12.34
C ILE A 33 -3.10 2.73 12.89
N LEU A 34 -3.26 2.91 14.20
CA LEU A 34 -3.09 4.22 14.82
C LEU A 34 -1.65 4.72 14.65
N THR A 35 -0.65 3.88 14.94
CA THR A 35 0.77 4.29 14.83
C THR A 35 1.14 4.68 13.41
N THR A 36 0.72 3.92 12.40
CA THR A 36 1.04 4.22 10.99
C THR A 36 0.34 5.48 10.49
N VAL A 37 -0.93 5.70 10.87
CA VAL A 37 -1.66 6.94 10.54
C VAL A 37 -1.00 8.16 11.20
N MET A 38 -0.61 8.05 12.46
CA MET A 38 0.11 9.13 13.15
C MET A 38 1.50 9.36 12.54
N MET A 39 2.23 8.30 12.20
CA MET A 39 3.56 8.40 11.59
C MET A 39 3.50 9.05 10.20
N ASN A 40 2.43 8.83 9.45
CA ASN A 40 2.19 9.52 8.19
C ASN A 40 2.04 11.04 8.40
N GLN A 41 1.28 11.46 9.42
CA GLN A 41 1.13 12.89 9.74
C GLN A 41 2.45 13.53 10.20
N ILE A 42 3.23 12.82 11.00
CA ILE A 42 4.57 13.26 11.40
C ILE A 42 5.46 13.43 10.16
N ALA A 43 5.45 12.47 9.22
CA ALA A 43 6.23 12.54 7.99
C ALA A 43 5.85 13.76 7.13
N LEU A 44 4.55 14.02 6.95
CA LEU A 44 4.06 15.17 6.18
C LEU A 44 4.47 16.50 6.81
N ARG A 45 4.36 16.63 8.14
CA ARG A 45 4.77 17.84 8.87
C ARG A 45 6.28 18.03 8.87
N LEU A 46 7.02 16.94 9.03
CA LEU A 46 8.48 16.96 8.97
C LEU A 46 8.94 17.38 7.57
N MET A 47 8.39 16.79 6.51
CA MET A 47 8.68 17.19 5.13
C MET A 47 8.39 18.68 4.89
N ASN A 48 7.25 19.18 5.36
CA ASN A 48 6.91 20.60 5.27
C ASN A 48 7.89 21.50 6.04
N PHE A 49 8.30 21.09 7.24
CA PHE A 49 9.30 21.79 8.02
C PHE A 49 10.65 21.85 7.29
N LEU A 50 11.10 20.72 6.71
CA LEU A 50 12.35 20.70 5.94
C LEU A 50 12.27 21.61 4.70
N LEU A 51 11.17 21.54 3.94
CA LEU A 51 10.97 22.35 2.73
C LEU A 51 10.85 23.85 3.01
N ARG A 52 10.34 24.24 4.18
CA ARG A 52 10.19 25.65 4.57
C ARG A 52 11.38 26.18 5.38
N GLY A 53 12.29 25.30 5.80
CA GLY A 53 13.47 25.65 6.57
C GLY A 53 14.76 25.29 5.81
N PRO A 54 15.49 24.24 6.23
CA PRO A 54 16.85 23.98 5.74
C PRO A 54 16.95 23.52 4.28
N MET A 55 15.88 23.00 3.68
CA MET A 55 15.87 22.53 2.28
C MET A 55 15.26 23.54 1.32
N LEU A 56 14.89 24.74 1.78
CA LEU A 56 14.33 25.78 0.93
C LEU A 56 15.39 26.22 -0.08
N ASP A 57 14.99 26.32 -1.36
CA ASP A 57 15.89 26.68 -2.45
C ASP A 57 16.56 28.05 -2.21
N PRO A 58 17.91 28.13 -2.14
CA PRO A 58 18.61 29.39 -1.87
C PRO A 58 18.28 30.51 -2.86
N GLU A 59 17.96 30.17 -4.11
CA GLU A 59 17.55 31.14 -5.13
C GLU A 59 16.18 31.76 -4.83
N HIS A 60 15.25 30.99 -4.28
CA HIS A 60 13.92 31.47 -3.89
C HIS A 60 13.96 32.27 -2.59
N VAL A 61 14.87 31.92 -1.67
CA VAL A 61 15.17 32.72 -0.48
C VAL A 61 15.75 34.07 -0.87
N ALA A 62 16.68 34.10 -1.85
CA ALA A 62 17.26 35.33 -2.38
C ALA A 62 16.25 36.19 -3.16
N ALA A 63 15.28 35.57 -3.83
CA ALA A 63 14.19 36.25 -4.56
C ALA A 63 13.02 36.70 -3.67
N GLY A 64 13.03 36.41 -2.37
CA GLY A 64 11.97 36.78 -1.43
C GLY A 64 10.65 36.01 -1.62
N THR A 65 10.65 34.93 -2.40
CA THR A 65 9.47 34.11 -2.67
C THR A 65 9.47 32.87 -1.80
N SER A 66 8.51 32.75 -0.87
CA SER A 66 8.37 31.60 0.04
C SER A 66 7.69 30.40 -0.60
N ILE A 67 8.08 30.01 -1.83
CA ILE A 67 7.56 28.81 -2.47
C ILE A 67 8.29 27.60 -1.88
N PRO A 68 7.59 26.66 -1.22
CA PRO A 68 8.22 25.53 -0.52
C PRO A 68 8.66 24.46 -1.53
N GLN A 69 9.84 24.67 -2.12
CA GLN A 69 10.51 23.74 -3.03
C GLN A 69 11.99 23.63 -2.67
N SER A 70 12.56 22.45 -2.90
CA SER A 70 14.01 22.28 -2.82
C SER A 70 14.71 22.76 -4.09
N ALA A 71 16.02 23.02 -3.96
CA ALA A 71 16.90 23.20 -5.10
C ALA A 71 16.75 22.04 -6.09
N THR A 72 16.91 22.35 -7.38
CA THR A 72 16.88 21.35 -8.44
C THR A 72 18.04 20.36 -8.29
N LEU A 73 17.74 19.07 -8.40
CA LEU A 73 18.76 18.03 -8.33
C LEU A 73 19.64 18.08 -9.59
N PRO A 74 20.95 17.86 -9.48
CA PRO A 74 21.85 17.90 -10.62
C PRO A 74 21.47 16.83 -11.65
N GLU A 75 21.59 17.17 -12.94
CA GLU A 75 21.19 16.31 -14.07
C GLU A 75 21.87 14.93 -14.07
N SER A 76 23.04 14.82 -13.44
CA SER A 76 23.79 13.57 -13.27
C SER A 76 23.07 12.51 -12.41
N ILE A 77 22.01 12.89 -11.69
CA ILE A 77 21.22 11.99 -10.83
C ILE A 77 19.85 11.69 -11.45
N TRP A 78 19.50 12.31 -12.58
CA TRP A 78 18.20 12.09 -13.20
C TRP A 78 18.11 10.69 -13.79
N LEU A 79 16.96 10.04 -13.62
CA LEU A 79 16.72 8.76 -14.28
C LEU A 79 16.63 8.98 -15.79
N THR A 80 17.34 8.16 -16.56
CA THR A 80 17.28 8.18 -18.01
C THR A 80 15.85 7.94 -18.48
N ARG A 81 15.33 8.89 -19.26
CA ARG A 81 14.03 8.76 -19.92
C ARG A 81 14.14 7.73 -21.04
N LEU A 82 13.29 6.72 -21.00
CA LEU A 82 13.29 5.60 -21.95
C LEU A 82 12.60 5.99 -23.28
N VAL A 83 11.62 6.89 -23.22
CA VAL A 83 10.92 7.40 -24.41
C VAL A 83 10.98 8.93 -24.42
N PRO A 84 11.59 9.54 -25.46
CA PRO A 84 11.65 11.00 -25.59
C PRO A 84 10.28 11.65 -25.48
N ARG A 85 10.18 12.80 -24.78
CA ARG A 85 8.93 13.57 -24.54
C ARG A 85 7.84 12.86 -23.71
N THR A 86 8.15 11.74 -23.06
CA THR A 86 7.23 11.11 -22.10
C THR A 86 7.80 11.11 -20.68
N LEU A 87 6.94 10.93 -19.69
CA LEU A 87 7.33 10.70 -18.29
C LEU A 87 7.83 9.26 -18.06
N PHE A 88 8.05 8.47 -19.12
CA PHE A 88 8.48 7.09 -19.00
C PHE A 88 9.99 7.02 -18.75
N HIS A 89 10.38 6.69 -17.53
CA HIS A 89 11.77 6.60 -17.08
C HIS A 89 12.18 5.17 -16.74
N SER A 90 13.49 4.93 -16.63
CA SER A 90 14.09 3.62 -16.25
C SER A 90 13.59 3.03 -14.93
N GLY A 91 12.87 3.82 -14.12
CA GLY A 91 12.24 3.41 -12.87
C GLY A 91 11.11 2.40 -13.08
N ALA A 92 10.48 2.37 -14.25
CA ALA A 92 9.50 1.33 -14.58
C ALA A 92 10.16 -0.08 -14.61
N ILE A 93 11.37 -0.17 -15.17
CA ILE A 93 12.15 -1.42 -15.19
C ILE A 93 12.53 -1.80 -13.76
N LEU A 94 12.98 -0.83 -12.96
CA LEU A 94 13.30 -1.06 -11.55
C LEU A 94 12.08 -1.56 -10.77
N ALA A 95 10.89 -0.99 -11.00
CA ALA A 95 9.65 -1.41 -10.35
C ALA A 95 9.28 -2.87 -10.69
N VAL A 96 9.42 -3.29 -11.95
CA VAL A 96 9.19 -4.68 -12.36
C VAL A 96 10.21 -5.61 -11.71
N LEU A 97 11.49 -5.25 -11.69
CA LEU A 97 12.53 -6.01 -11.02
C LEU A 97 12.27 -6.15 -9.51
N LEU A 98 11.83 -5.08 -8.86
CA LEU A 98 11.44 -5.11 -7.44
C LEU A 98 10.22 -5.99 -7.20
N ALA A 99 9.20 -5.95 -8.07
CA ALA A 99 8.04 -6.83 -7.96
C ALA A 99 8.43 -8.32 -8.08
N LEU A 100 9.35 -8.65 -8.99
CA LEU A 100 9.93 -10.00 -9.12
C LEU A 100 10.77 -10.38 -7.89
N ALA A 101 11.56 -9.46 -7.36
CA ALA A 101 12.35 -9.69 -6.14
C ALA A 101 11.44 -9.95 -4.92
N VAL A 102 10.34 -9.19 -4.78
CA VAL A 102 9.33 -9.41 -3.74
C VAL A 102 8.61 -10.75 -3.93
N TYR A 103 8.28 -11.11 -5.16
CA TYR A 103 7.72 -12.43 -5.46
C TYR A 103 8.66 -13.55 -5.03
N PHE A 104 9.94 -13.46 -5.41
CA PHE A 104 10.95 -14.44 -5.01
C PHE A 104 11.12 -14.48 -3.49
N LEU A 105 11.20 -13.33 -2.82
CA LEU A 105 11.30 -13.25 -1.37
C LEU A 105 10.10 -13.94 -0.70
N LEU A 106 8.88 -13.66 -1.13
CA LEU A 106 7.67 -14.18 -0.50
C LEU A 106 7.44 -15.67 -0.79
N TRP A 107 7.69 -16.14 -2.02
CA TRP A 107 7.38 -17.52 -2.43
C TRP A 107 8.55 -18.50 -2.38
N ARG A 108 9.79 -18.02 -2.52
CA ARG A 108 10.98 -18.89 -2.64
C ARG A 108 11.88 -18.87 -1.41
N THR A 109 11.59 -18.05 -0.39
CA THR A 109 12.39 -17.99 0.84
C THR A 109 11.62 -18.41 2.10
N THR A 110 12.35 -18.87 3.10
CA THR A 110 11.81 -19.23 4.43
C THR A 110 11.29 -18.00 5.19
N ILE A 111 11.89 -16.83 4.98
CA ILE A 111 11.42 -15.55 5.53
C ILE A 111 10.04 -15.24 4.97
N GLY A 112 9.86 -15.37 3.66
CA GLY A 112 8.59 -15.15 2.98
C GLY A 112 7.48 -16.10 3.45
N TYR A 113 7.81 -17.38 3.65
CA TYR A 113 6.89 -18.34 4.25
C TYR A 113 6.40 -17.89 5.63
N ARG A 114 7.31 -17.48 6.52
CA ARG A 114 6.97 -17.05 7.89
C ARG A 114 6.18 -15.74 7.90
N ILE A 115 6.49 -14.79 7.01
CA ILE A 115 5.69 -13.55 6.85
C ILE A 115 4.25 -13.90 6.45
N ARG A 116 4.07 -14.78 5.46
CA ARG A 116 2.73 -15.19 4.99
C ARG A 116 1.96 -15.96 6.07
N ALA A 117 2.63 -16.88 6.78
CA ALA A 117 2.01 -17.62 7.89
C ALA A 117 1.51 -16.68 8.99
N VAL A 118 2.34 -15.71 9.40
CA VAL A 118 1.97 -14.69 10.40
C VAL A 118 0.81 -13.82 9.92
N GLY A 119 0.80 -13.44 8.65
CA GLY A 119 -0.29 -12.65 8.07
C GLY A 119 -1.63 -13.40 7.99
N LEU A 120 -1.61 -14.74 7.85
CA LEU A 120 -2.83 -15.56 7.82
C LEU A 120 -3.39 -15.80 9.23
N ASN A 121 -2.53 -16.19 10.18
CA ASN A 121 -2.95 -16.39 11.56
C ASN A 121 -1.76 -16.21 12.54
N PRO A 122 -1.70 -15.07 13.24
CA PRO A 122 -0.65 -14.80 14.23
C PRO A 122 -0.65 -15.80 15.39
N HIS A 123 -1.83 -16.25 15.86
CA HIS A 123 -1.94 -17.20 16.97
C HIS A 123 -1.37 -18.56 16.58
N ALA A 124 -1.81 -19.12 15.45
CA ALA A 124 -1.29 -20.39 14.95
C ALA A 124 0.21 -20.33 14.67
N SER A 125 0.70 -19.21 14.15
CA SER A 125 2.13 -18.98 13.93
C SER A 125 2.93 -19.00 15.24
N ARG A 126 2.36 -18.46 16.33
CA ARG A 126 2.99 -18.48 17.65
C ARG A 126 3.06 -19.90 18.22
N TYR A 127 2.00 -20.70 18.04
CA TYR A 127 2.00 -22.13 18.41
C TYR A 127 3.05 -22.93 17.62
N ALA A 128 3.28 -22.58 16.35
CA ALA A 128 4.31 -23.18 15.51
C ALA A 128 5.74 -22.68 15.81
N GLY A 129 5.94 -21.90 16.89
CA GLY A 129 7.25 -21.39 17.30
C GLY A 129 7.79 -20.23 16.44
N ILE A 130 6.96 -19.61 15.59
CA ILE A 130 7.38 -18.47 14.77
C ILE A 130 7.36 -17.19 15.62
N PRO A 131 8.46 -16.42 15.70
CA PRO A 131 8.48 -15.16 16.44
C PRO A 131 7.69 -14.07 15.70
N VAL A 132 6.38 -14.05 15.92
CA VAL A 132 5.40 -13.13 15.29
C VAL A 132 5.89 -11.68 15.31
N ALA A 133 6.33 -11.20 16.47
CA ALA A 133 6.80 -9.83 16.67
C ALA A 133 7.91 -9.44 15.67
N LYS A 134 8.90 -10.31 15.46
CA LYS A 134 10.02 -10.09 14.54
C LYS A 134 9.52 -9.99 13.08
N TYR A 135 8.62 -10.88 12.68
CA TYR A 135 8.12 -10.90 11.31
C TYR A 135 7.19 -9.74 10.98
N VAL A 136 6.45 -9.22 11.97
CA VAL A 136 5.66 -8.00 11.79
C VAL A 136 6.55 -6.77 11.64
N THR A 137 7.58 -6.61 12.48
CA THR A 137 8.54 -5.51 12.32
C THR A 137 9.26 -5.61 10.98
N LEU A 138 9.68 -6.80 10.58
CA LEU A 138 10.36 -7.04 9.31
C LEU A 138 9.46 -6.70 8.10
N SER A 139 8.19 -7.10 8.11
CA SER A 139 7.27 -6.81 7.01
C SER A 139 7.02 -5.31 6.85
N LEU A 140 6.94 -4.56 7.96
CA LEU A 140 6.76 -3.11 7.95
C LEU A 140 8.03 -2.39 7.51
N ALA A 141 9.20 -2.83 7.97
CA ALA A 141 10.50 -2.30 7.54
C ALA A 141 10.74 -2.54 6.03
N LEU A 142 10.47 -3.74 5.52
CA LEU A 142 10.61 -4.05 4.09
C LEU A 142 9.62 -3.27 3.23
N SER A 143 8.37 -3.12 3.68
CA SER A 143 7.39 -2.26 3.00
C SER A 143 7.88 -0.80 2.97
N GLY A 144 8.39 -0.29 4.09
CA GLY A 144 8.97 1.05 4.16
C GLY A 144 10.14 1.25 3.22
N MET A 145 11.03 0.25 3.11
CA MET A 145 12.15 0.26 2.16
C MET A 145 11.68 0.41 0.70
N LEU A 146 10.66 -0.36 0.31
CA LEU A 146 10.08 -0.29 -1.03
C LEU A 146 9.38 1.04 -1.29
N CYS A 147 8.66 1.58 -0.31
CA CYS A 147 8.05 2.91 -0.40
C CYS A 147 9.11 4.03 -0.50
N GLY A 148 10.21 3.93 0.23
CA GLY A 148 11.34 4.87 0.15
C GLY A 148 12.02 4.84 -1.22
N LEU A 149 12.19 3.65 -1.81
CA LEU A 149 12.65 3.50 -3.19
C LEU A 149 11.68 4.11 -4.20
N ALA A 150 10.37 3.88 -4.04
CA ALA A 150 9.36 4.48 -4.91
C ALA A 150 9.39 6.01 -4.86
N GLY A 151 9.49 6.60 -3.67
CA GLY A 151 9.64 8.04 -3.50
C GLY A 151 10.93 8.60 -4.12
N ALA A 152 12.06 7.90 -3.96
CA ALA A 152 13.32 8.30 -4.59
C ALA A 152 13.21 8.26 -6.12
N VAL A 153 12.58 7.22 -6.69
CA VAL A 153 12.35 7.10 -8.13
C VAL A 153 11.46 8.22 -8.66
N GLU A 154 10.40 8.60 -7.94
CA GLU A 154 9.50 9.70 -8.32
C GLU A 154 10.23 11.04 -8.38
N VAL A 155 11.00 11.37 -7.33
CA VAL A 155 11.77 12.61 -7.26
C VAL A 155 12.84 12.65 -8.37
N LEU A 156 13.55 11.55 -8.60
CA LEU A 156 14.65 11.50 -9.56
C LEU A 156 14.18 11.37 -11.03
N GLY A 157 12.98 10.83 -11.26
CA GLY A 157 12.45 10.55 -12.59
C GLY A 157 11.53 11.63 -13.15
N VAL A 158 10.72 12.27 -12.29
CA VAL A 158 9.63 13.16 -12.73
C VAL A 158 9.89 14.61 -12.32
N HIS A 159 9.98 14.86 -11.01
CA HIS A 159 9.98 16.23 -10.49
C HIS A 159 11.36 16.87 -10.48
N HIS A 160 12.42 16.08 -10.32
CA HIS A 160 13.82 16.52 -10.18
C HIS A 160 14.05 17.53 -9.03
N ARG A 161 13.05 17.70 -8.16
CA ARG A 161 13.05 18.56 -6.98
C ARG A 161 11.99 18.04 -6.00
N MET A 162 12.16 18.35 -4.73
CA MET A 162 11.17 18.06 -3.70
C MET A 162 10.12 19.18 -3.68
N LEU A 163 8.85 18.80 -3.77
CA LEU A 163 7.70 19.71 -3.81
C LEU A 163 6.79 19.44 -2.61
N GLU A 164 6.15 20.47 -2.08
CA GLU A 164 5.04 20.26 -1.14
C GLU A 164 3.94 19.42 -1.81
N GLY A 165 3.48 18.38 -1.12
CA GLY A 165 2.45 17.47 -1.66
C GLY A 165 2.95 16.42 -2.66
N LEU A 166 4.28 16.19 -2.79
CA LEU A 166 4.88 15.18 -3.69
C LEU A 166 4.20 13.80 -3.62
N SER A 167 3.73 13.39 -2.44
CA SER A 167 3.05 12.10 -2.26
C SER A 167 1.80 11.96 -3.15
N GLY A 168 1.10 13.07 -3.47
CA GLY A 168 0.00 13.10 -4.45
C GLY A 168 -1.15 12.11 -4.21
N GLY A 169 -1.21 11.47 -3.03
CA GLY A 169 -2.12 10.35 -2.77
C GLY A 169 -1.69 9.00 -3.38
N TYR A 170 -0.49 8.89 -3.97
CA TYR A 170 0.02 7.67 -4.61
C TYR A 170 -0.01 6.45 -3.68
N GLY A 171 0.23 6.63 -2.38
CA GLY A 171 0.13 5.56 -1.39
C GLY A 171 -1.28 4.96 -1.32
N PHE A 172 -2.32 5.80 -1.36
CA PHE A 172 -3.72 5.34 -1.35
C PHE A 172 -4.09 4.64 -2.66
N SER A 173 -3.69 5.22 -3.79
CA SER A 173 -3.86 4.59 -5.10
C SER A 173 -3.12 3.25 -5.21
N GLY A 174 -1.96 3.14 -4.57
CA GLY A 174 -1.18 1.90 -4.47
C GLY A 174 -1.92 0.79 -3.71
N ILE A 175 -2.65 1.12 -2.63
CA ILE A 175 -3.50 0.16 -1.91
C ILE A 175 -4.55 -0.42 -2.85
N VAL A 176 -5.20 0.44 -3.63
CA VAL A 176 -6.21 0.04 -4.60
C VAL A 176 -5.62 -0.88 -5.67
N ALA A 177 -4.47 -0.52 -6.23
CA ALA A 177 -3.78 -1.34 -7.22
C ALA A 177 -3.38 -2.71 -6.65
N ALA A 178 -2.92 -2.77 -5.39
CA ALA A 178 -2.58 -4.03 -4.73
C ALA A 178 -3.80 -4.93 -4.50
N LEU A 179 -4.94 -4.34 -4.12
CA LEU A 179 -6.21 -5.08 -3.96
C LEU A 179 -6.70 -5.63 -5.30
N PHE A 180 -6.62 -4.84 -6.37
CA PHE A 180 -6.97 -5.29 -7.72
C PHE A 180 -6.06 -6.43 -8.20
N GLY A 181 -4.78 -6.37 -7.86
CA GLY A 181 -3.80 -7.45 -8.06
C GLY A 181 -3.97 -8.65 -7.11
N LYS A 182 -5.06 -8.73 -6.34
CA LYS A 182 -5.35 -9.79 -5.35
C LYS A 182 -4.23 -10.00 -4.33
N LEU A 183 -3.54 -8.93 -3.95
CA LEU A 183 -2.37 -8.97 -3.03
C LEU A 183 -1.21 -9.85 -3.53
N HIS A 184 -1.18 -10.19 -4.82
CA HIS A 184 -0.10 -10.95 -5.43
C HIS A 184 0.90 -10.00 -6.12
N PRO A 185 2.22 -10.11 -5.87
CA PRO A 185 3.21 -9.19 -6.43
C PRO A 185 3.18 -9.11 -7.96
N LEU A 186 2.99 -10.24 -8.65
CA LEU A 186 2.86 -10.25 -10.11
C LEU A 186 1.53 -9.65 -10.60
N GLY A 187 0.46 -9.75 -9.80
CA GLY A 187 -0.84 -9.15 -10.12
C GLY A 187 -0.83 -7.62 -9.95
N ALA A 188 0.06 -7.10 -9.10
CA ALA A 188 0.23 -5.67 -8.89
C ALA A 188 0.83 -4.95 -10.11
N ILE A 189 1.58 -5.65 -10.98
CA ILE A 189 2.19 -5.04 -12.18
C ILE A 189 1.12 -4.54 -13.17
N PRO A 190 0.23 -5.39 -13.73
CA PRO A 190 -0.81 -4.92 -14.64
C PRO A 190 -1.82 -4.01 -13.95
N ALA A 191 -2.10 -4.22 -12.65
CA ALA A 191 -2.99 -3.36 -11.89
C ALA A 191 -2.43 -1.93 -11.76
N SER A 192 -1.17 -1.79 -11.36
CA SER A 192 -0.53 -0.48 -11.24
C SER A 192 -0.39 0.23 -12.58
N ALA A 193 -0.15 -0.50 -13.68
CA ALA A 193 -0.16 0.07 -15.03
C ALA A 193 -1.54 0.65 -15.41
N LEU A 194 -2.64 -0.06 -15.10
CA LEU A 194 -4.01 0.42 -15.32
C LEU A 194 -4.31 1.68 -14.49
N PHE A 195 -4.03 1.66 -13.20
CA PHE A 195 -4.28 2.81 -12.32
C PHE A 195 -3.38 4.00 -12.64
N GLY A 196 -2.12 3.76 -13.05
CA GLY A 196 -1.21 4.80 -13.52
C GLY A 196 -1.73 5.45 -14.82
N ALA A 197 -2.21 4.66 -15.77
CA ALA A 197 -2.83 5.18 -16.99
C ALA A 197 -4.09 6.01 -16.68
N LEU A 198 -4.91 5.57 -15.73
CA LEU A 198 -6.09 6.32 -15.27
C LEU A 198 -5.70 7.66 -14.66
N LEU A 199 -4.68 7.69 -13.81
CA LEU A 199 -4.22 8.91 -13.14
C LEU A 199 -3.60 9.92 -14.12
N VAL A 200 -2.70 9.45 -15.00
CA VAL A 200 -2.11 10.32 -16.03
C VAL A 200 -3.17 10.79 -17.03
N GLY A 201 -4.15 9.94 -17.36
CA GLY A 201 -5.29 10.29 -18.19
C GLY A 201 -6.16 11.37 -17.56
N ALA A 202 -6.49 11.22 -16.27
CA ALA A 202 -7.22 12.21 -15.49
C ALA A 202 -6.51 13.57 -15.45
N ASP A 203 -5.21 13.57 -15.17
CA ASP A 203 -4.38 14.78 -15.18
C ASP A 203 -4.36 15.46 -16.56
N LYS A 204 -4.31 14.69 -17.64
CA LYS A 204 -4.39 15.24 -19.01
C LYS A 204 -5.76 15.85 -19.29
N MET A 205 -6.85 15.20 -18.86
CA MET A 205 -8.21 15.74 -19.03
C MET A 205 -8.43 17.00 -18.20
N GLN A 206 -7.88 17.05 -16.98
CA GLN A 206 -7.90 18.26 -16.15
C GLN A 206 -7.17 19.41 -16.85
N ARG A 207 -6.00 19.17 -17.45
CA ARG A 207 -5.25 20.22 -18.15
C ARG A 207 -5.89 20.64 -19.47
N ALA A 208 -6.39 19.69 -20.27
CA ALA A 208 -6.89 19.95 -21.62
C ALA A 208 -8.33 20.47 -21.65
N VAL A 209 -9.20 19.97 -20.76
CA VAL A 209 -10.65 20.22 -20.80
C VAL A 209 -11.14 20.81 -19.46
N GLN A 210 -10.24 21.18 -18.53
CA GLN A 210 -10.56 21.80 -17.24
C GLN A 210 -11.53 20.98 -16.38
N VAL A 211 -11.49 19.65 -16.53
CA VAL A 211 -12.28 18.73 -15.71
C VAL A 211 -11.78 18.77 -14.26
N PRO A 212 -12.66 18.96 -13.25
CA PRO A 212 -12.25 18.95 -11.86
C PRO A 212 -11.61 17.62 -11.45
N SER A 213 -10.48 17.68 -10.73
CA SER A 213 -9.75 16.49 -10.22
C SER A 213 -10.62 15.61 -9.31
N ALA A 214 -11.61 16.21 -8.63
CA ALA A 214 -12.57 15.50 -7.80
C ALA A 214 -13.33 14.39 -8.57
N LEU A 215 -13.60 14.59 -9.87
CA LEU A 215 -14.27 13.58 -10.69
C LEU A 215 -13.39 12.36 -10.94
N ALA A 216 -12.08 12.55 -11.11
CA ALA A 216 -11.13 11.45 -11.26
C ALA A 216 -11.03 10.61 -9.99
N ILE A 217 -10.96 11.27 -8.82
CA ILE A 217 -10.96 10.61 -7.52
C ILE A 217 -12.27 9.84 -7.30
N ALA A 218 -13.41 10.44 -7.65
CA ALA A 218 -14.71 9.78 -7.55
C ALA A 218 -14.80 8.53 -8.44
N LEU A 219 -14.32 8.61 -9.68
CA LEU A 219 -14.27 7.47 -10.59
C LEU A 219 -13.35 6.37 -10.07
N GLN A 220 -12.17 6.72 -9.54
CA GLN A 220 -11.27 5.75 -8.93
C GLN A 220 -11.94 5.02 -7.76
N GLY A 221 -12.60 5.78 -6.87
CA GLY A 221 -13.38 5.23 -5.76
C GLY A 221 -14.50 4.30 -6.22
N LEU A 222 -15.20 4.65 -7.30
CA LEU A 222 -16.25 3.84 -7.89
C LEU A 222 -15.71 2.53 -8.48
N VAL A 223 -14.54 2.57 -9.15
CA VAL A 223 -13.85 1.37 -9.63
C VAL A 223 -13.50 0.45 -8.47
N VAL A 224 -12.98 0.99 -7.36
CA VAL A 224 -12.69 0.20 -6.16
C VAL A 224 -13.96 -0.44 -5.62
N LEU A 225 -15.03 0.34 -5.49
CA LEU A 225 -16.32 -0.11 -4.96
C LEU A 225 -16.85 -1.27 -5.80
N PHE A 226 -16.84 -1.17 -7.13
CA PHE A 226 -17.29 -2.24 -8.01
C PHE A 226 -16.42 -3.49 -7.91
N VAL A 227 -15.09 -3.34 -7.85
CA VAL A 227 -14.16 -4.48 -7.74
C VAL A 227 -14.36 -5.22 -6.42
N VAL A 228 -14.42 -4.51 -5.31
CA VAL A 228 -14.65 -5.09 -3.98
C VAL A 228 -16.04 -5.74 -3.92
N SER A 229 -17.07 -5.07 -4.46
CA SER A 229 -18.43 -5.61 -4.51
C SER A 229 -18.51 -6.89 -5.34
N SER A 230 -17.81 -6.93 -6.47
CA SER A 230 -17.73 -8.12 -7.32
C SER A 230 -17.01 -9.27 -6.62
N ASP A 231 -15.89 -9.03 -5.93
CA ASP A 231 -15.18 -10.08 -5.18
C ASP A 231 -16.06 -10.66 -4.06
N LEU A 232 -16.78 -9.80 -3.33
CA LEU A 232 -17.74 -10.21 -2.31
C LEU A 232 -18.90 -11.02 -2.91
N TYR A 233 -19.44 -10.60 -4.06
CA TYR A 233 -20.51 -11.30 -4.75
C TYR A 233 -20.08 -12.70 -5.20
N VAL A 234 -18.89 -12.81 -5.79
CA VAL A 234 -18.32 -14.10 -6.23
C VAL A 234 -18.11 -15.03 -5.04
N ARG A 235 -17.48 -14.57 -3.95
CA ARG A 235 -17.27 -15.36 -2.73
C ARG A 235 -18.57 -15.84 -2.09
N ARG A 236 -19.59 -14.98 -2.06
CA ARG A 236 -20.93 -15.34 -1.56
C ARG A 236 -21.57 -16.42 -2.43
N ARG A 237 -21.47 -16.31 -3.76
CA ARG A 237 -22.02 -17.28 -4.71
C ARG A 237 -21.32 -18.64 -4.61
N THR A 238 -20.00 -18.67 -4.48
CA THR A 238 -19.26 -19.93 -4.29
C THR A 238 -19.59 -20.61 -2.96
N ARG A 239 -19.77 -19.84 -1.87
CA ARG A 239 -20.17 -20.40 -0.58
C ARG A 239 -21.59 -20.99 -0.60
N ARG A 240 -22.51 -20.38 -1.35
CA ARG A 240 -23.86 -20.93 -1.54
C ARG A 240 -23.87 -22.23 -2.34
N ARG A 241 -23.02 -22.36 -3.36
CA ARG A 241 -22.89 -23.61 -4.15
C ARG A 241 -22.33 -24.78 -3.33
N VAL A 242 -21.34 -24.52 -2.47
CA VAL A 242 -20.77 -25.56 -1.60
C VAL A 242 -21.72 -25.98 -0.47
N GLY A 243 -22.71 -25.15 -0.11
CA GLY A 243 -23.73 -25.48 0.88
C GLY A 243 -24.93 -26.27 0.33
N ASP A 244 -25.04 -26.43 -0.99
CA ASP A 244 -26.17 -27.09 -1.67
C ASP A 244 -25.84 -28.56 -2.07
N ASP A 245 -24.56 -28.93 -2.08
CA ASP A 245 -24.09 -30.29 -2.42
C ASP A 245 -24.00 -31.24 -1.19
N GLY A 246 -24.57 -30.87 -0.04
CA GLY A 246 -24.34 -31.55 1.25
C GLY A 246 -25.56 -32.00 2.07
N SER A 247 -26.79 -31.87 1.56
CA SER A 247 -28.01 -32.27 2.29
C SER A 247 -28.83 -33.31 1.51
N GLY A 248 -28.22 -34.48 1.30
CA GLY A 248 -28.87 -35.65 0.70
C GLY A 248 -28.83 -36.85 1.64
N GLU A 249 -29.35 -36.72 2.86
CA GLU A 249 -29.71 -37.87 3.70
C GLU A 249 -31.16 -37.67 4.16
N PRO A 250 -32.10 -38.61 3.92
CA PRO A 250 -33.48 -38.49 4.38
C PRO A 250 -33.55 -38.76 5.89
N ASP A 251 -34.06 -37.78 6.63
CA ASP A 251 -34.38 -37.90 8.05
C ASP A 251 -35.67 -38.73 8.22
N ASP A 252 -35.53 -40.06 8.26
CA ASP A 252 -36.60 -40.98 8.68
C ASP A 252 -36.55 -41.17 10.21
N GLY A 253 -37.14 -40.22 10.93
CA GLY A 253 -37.43 -40.32 12.37
C GLY A 253 -38.88 -39.90 12.65
N PRO A 254 -39.71 -40.75 13.29
CA PRO A 254 -41.15 -40.48 13.37
C PRO A 254 -41.50 -39.35 14.37
N PRO A 255 -42.59 -38.60 14.13
CA PRO A 255 -42.97 -37.48 14.97
C PRO A 255 -43.80 -37.93 16.19
N ALA A 256 -43.44 -37.47 17.39
CA ALA A 256 -44.29 -37.51 18.58
C ALA A 256 -43.76 -36.47 19.59
N ALA A 257 -44.55 -35.68 20.32
CA ALA A 257 -45.96 -35.32 20.27
C ALA A 257 -46.04 -33.97 21.00
N GLU A 258 -46.99 -33.12 20.60
CA GLU A 258 -47.37 -31.90 21.30
C GLU A 258 -47.81 -32.17 22.74
N GLY A 259 -47.58 -31.21 23.64
CA GLY A 259 -48.48 -31.00 24.76
C GLY A 259 -47.82 -30.68 26.10
N GLU A 260 -48.11 -29.47 26.55
CA GLU A 260 -48.37 -29.12 27.95
C GLU A 260 -47.26 -28.56 28.86
N LYS A 261 -47.66 -27.44 29.48
CA LYS A 261 -47.15 -26.78 30.68
C LYS A 261 -46.05 -25.73 30.54
N ARG A 262 -46.54 -24.55 30.12
CA ARG A 262 -46.31 -23.29 30.84
C ARG A 262 -46.57 -23.46 32.35
N GLU A 263 -45.91 -22.59 33.13
CA GLU A 263 -45.98 -22.40 34.58
C GLU A 263 -45.00 -23.23 35.41
N ALA A 264 -43.87 -22.61 35.78
CA ALA A 264 -43.43 -22.49 37.17
C ALA A 264 -42.09 -21.72 37.26
N ILE A 265 -42.10 -20.59 37.99
CA ILE A 265 -41.04 -20.16 38.93
C ILE A 265 -39.76 -19.61 38.22
N ALA A 266 -39.54 -18.30 38.01
CA ALA A 266 -39.52 -17.16 38.94
C ALA A 266 -38.79 -17.48 40.27
N GLU A 267 -37.60 -16.89 40.44
CA GLU A 267 -36.66 -17.01 41.59
C GLU A 267 -35.73 -18.23 41.57
N VAL A 268 -34.46 -18.03 41.20
CA VAL A 268 -33.29 -17.85 42.11
C VAL A 268 -32.22 -17.05 41.37
#